data_AF-A0A1Q3QPP2-F1
#
_entry.id   AF-A0A1Q3QPP2-F1
#
_cell.length_a   1.000
_cell.length_b   1.000
_cell.length_c   1.000
_cell.angle_alpha   90.00
_cell.angle_beta   90.00
_cell.angle_gamma   90.00
#
_symmetry.space_group_name_H-M   'P 1'
#
loop_
_entity.id
_entity.type
_entity.pdbx_description
1 polymer ?
#
loop_
_entity_poly.entity_id
_entity_poly.type
_entity_poly.pdbx_seq_one_letter_code
_entity_poly.pdbx_strand_id
1 'polypeptide(L)' 'MDDALHGLCQPLTVLQCRLAMGELAGGELVGGMDTLRQAIADALVECTRVNLAVGLMREMLQHELQMDRDQQERTR' A
#
# COMPACT_ATOMS: atom_id res chain seq x y z
N MET A 1 -9.20 1.85 -13.56
CA MET A 1 -8.12 1.12 -12.87
C MET A 1 -6.98 2.05 -12.49
N ASP A 2 -6.65 3.05 -13.32
CA ASP A 2 -5.67 4.10 -13.01
C ASP A 2 -5.98 4.87 -11.72
N ASP A 3 -7.22 5.31 -11.49
CA ASP A 3 -7.55 6.12 -10.30
C ASP A 3 -7.28 5.42 -8.98
N ALA A 4 -7.44 4.10 -8.93
CA ALA A 4 -7.22 3.31 -7.72
C ALA A 4 -5.72 3.09 -7.46
N LEU A 5 -4.92 2.89 -8.51
CA LEU A 5 -3.45 2.83 -8.40
C LEU A 5 -2.87 4.22 -8.07
N HIS A 6 -3.39 5.28 -8.69
CA HIS A 6 -3.01 6.66 -8.42
C HIS A 6 -3.36 7.06 -6.97
N GLY A 7 -4.51 6.60 -6.47
CA GLY A 7 -4.94 6.79 -5.09
C GLY A 7 -4.06 6.09 -4.05
N LEU A 8 -3.23 5.11 -4.46
CA LEU A 8 -2.26 4.43 -3.59
C LEU A 8 -0.87 5.07 -3.62
N CYS A 9 -0.51 5.78 -4.68
CA CYS A 9 0.79 6.46 -4.79
C CYS A 9 0.99 7.49 -3.67
N GLN A 10 -0.03 8.32 -3.40
CA GLN A 10 0.09 9.38 -2.40
C GLN A 10 0.28 8.85 -0.96
N PRO A 11 -0.48 7.85 -0.48
CA PRO A 11 -0.20 7.19 0.79
C PRO A 11 1.17 6.52 0.88
N LEU A 12 1.62 5.86 -0.18
CA LEU A 12 2.94 5.22 -0.23
C LEU A 12 4.06 6.24 -0.13
N THR A 13 3.95 7.38 -0.82
CA THR A 13 4.90 8.48 -0.71
C THR A 13 4.90 9.09 0.69
N VAL A 14 3.72 9.31 1.29
CA VAL A 14 3.63 9.83 2.67
C VAL A 14 4.28 8.87 3.67
N LEU A 15 4.07 7.57 3.50
CA LEU A 15 4.68 6.52 4.32
C LEU A 15 6.21 6.53 4.18
N GLN A 16 6.72 6.56 2.95
CA GLN A 16 8.16 6.64 2.66
C GLN A 16 8.78 7.90 3.27
N CYS A 17 8.12 9.05 3.16
CA CYS A 17 8.59 10.29 3.78
C CYS A 17 8.62 10.21 5.30
N ARG A 18 7.60 9.60 5.95
CA ARG A 18 7.57 9.45 7.42
C ARG A 18 8.66 8.53 7.94
N LEU A 19 8.91 7.43 7.26
CA LEU A 19 10.00 6.51 7.60
C LEU A 19 11.36 7.17 7.41
N ALA A 20 11.58 7.85 6.27
CA ALA A 20 12.81 8.61 6.02
C ALA A 20 13.02 9.73 7.05
N MET A 21 11.96 10.45 7.46
CA MET A 21 12.05 11.45 8.53
C MET A 21 12.38 10.82 9.88
N GLY A 22 11.84 9.64 10.19
CA GLY A 22 12.19 8.87 11.39
C GLY A 22 13.65 8.39 11.39
N GLU A 23 14.16 7.97 10.22
CA GLU A 23 15.57 7.60 10.02
C GLU A 23 16.50 8.83 10.14
N LEU A 24 16.13 9.96 9.54
CA LEU A 24 16.87 11.22 9.61
C LEU A 24 16.85 11.83 11.03
N ALA A 25 15.76 11.67 11.77
CA ALA A 25 15.65 12.07 13.18
C ALA A 25 16.39 11.11 14.15
N GLY A 26 16.82 9.94 13.67
CA GLY A 26 17.63 8.97 14.41
C GLY A 26 19.08 9.40 14.66
N GLY A 27 19.48 10.60 14.21
CA GLY A 27 20.81 11.15 14.42
C GLY A 27 20.98 11.87 15.76
N GLU A 28 20.07 12.77 16.13
CA GLU A 28 20.17 13.60 17.33
C GLU A 28 18.90 14.45 17.45
N LEU A 29 18.32 14.49 18.66
CA LEU A 29 17.34 15.46 19.19
C LEU A 29 15.83 15.09 19.24
N VAL A 30 15.39 14.98 20.51
CA VAL A 30 14.05 15.25 21.08
C VAL A 30 12.91 14.28 20.70
N GLY A 31 12.75 13.23 21.52
CA GLY A 31 11.56 12.35 21.50
C GLY A 31 11.82 10.89 21.93
N GLY A 32 13.07 10.42 21.84
CA GLY A 32 13.46 9.08 22.28
C GLY A 32 12.90 7.94 21.43
N MET A 33 13.08 6.70 21.90
CA MET A 33 12.63 5.47 21.22
C MET A 33 11.11 5.44 20.98
N ASP A 34 10.33 6.18 21.76
CA ASP A 34 8.87 6.19 21.67
C ASP A 34 8.38 6.89 20.40
N THR A 35 9.04 7.96 19.96
CA THR A 35 8.74 8.61 18.67
C THR A 35 9.01 7.69 17.47
N LEU A 36 10.13 6.94 17.49
CA LEU A 36 10.44 5.98 16.44
C LEU A 36 9.42 4.84 16.44
N ARG A 37 9.05 4.35 17.62
CA ARG A 37 8.03 3.30 17.78
C ARG A 37 6.68 3.73 17.22
N GLN A 38 6.26 4.98 17.48
CA GLN A 38 5.02 5.52 16.93
C GLN A 38 5.09 5.67 15.41
N ALA A 39 6.21 6.15 14.86
CA ALA A 39 6.39 6.25 13.41
C ALA A 39 6.31 4.88 12.72
N ILE A 40 6.89 3.83 13.33
CA ILE A 40 6.78 2.45 12.84
C ILE A 40 5.33 1.94 12.95
N ALA A 41 4.63 2.22 14.05
CA ALA A 41 3.24 1.79 14.22
C ALA A 41 2.32 2.43 13.15
N ASP A 42 2.44 3.73 12.94
CA ASP A 42 1.71 4.45 11.89
C ASP A 42 2.05 3.88 10.51
N ALA A 43 3.32 3.54 10.29
CA ALA A 43 3.77 2.97 9.02
C ALA A 43 3.16 1.59 8.74
N LEU A 44 3.08 0.73 9.76
CA LEU A 44 2.47 -0.59 9.64
C LEU A 44 0.98 -0.50 9.33
N VAL A 45 0.26 0.45 9.92
CA VAL A 45 -1.17 0.67 9.64
C VAL A 45 -1.39 1.04 8.16
N GLU A 46 -0.58 1.95 7.61
CA GLU A 46 -0.67 2.29 6.19
C GLU A 46 -0.29 1.12 5.28
N CYS A 47 0.74 0.33 5.63
CA CYS A 47 1.07 -0.90 4.91
C CYS A 47 -0.11 -1.87 4.86
N THR A 48 -0.81 -2.08 5.99
CA THR A 48 -2.01 -2.92 6.03
C THR A 48 -3.10 -2.39 5.10
N ARG A 49 -3.34 -1.08 5.10
CA ARG A 49 -4.35 -0.45 4.24
C ARG A 49 -4.02 -0.61 2.76
N VAL A 50 -2.77 -0.41 2.37
CA VAL A 50 -2.31 -0.62 0.98
C VAL A 50 -2.43 -2.09 0.57
N ASN A 51 -2.02 -3.02 1.43
CA ASN A 51 -2.10 -4.46 1.15
C ASN A 51 -3.55 -4.93 0.92
N LEU A 52 -4.51 -4.39 1.68
CA LEU A 52 -5.93 -4.66 1.46
C LEU A 52 -6.40 -4.16 0.09
N ALA A 53 -6.05 -2.93 -0.28
CA ALA A 53 -6.42 -2.36 -1.57
C ALA A 53 -5.84 -3.16 -2.75
N VAL A 54 -4.56 -3.54 -2.67
CA VAL A 54 -3.91 -4.40 -3.67
C VAL A 54 -4.54 -5.80 -3.71
N GLY A 55 -4.95 -6.32 -2.55
CA GLY A 55 -5.71 -7.58 -2.45
C GLY A 55 -6.99 -7.54 -3.28
N LEU A 56 -7.81 -6.51 -3.10
CA LEU A 56 -9.05 -6.31 -3.85
C LEU A 56 -8.79 -6.16 -5.36
N MET A 57 -7.78 -5.38 -5.74
CA MET A 57 -7.41 -5.22 -7.16
C MET A 57 -7.03 -6.56 -7.80
N ARG A 58 -6.30 -7.41 -7.07
CA ARG A 58 -5.92 -8.75 -7.54
C ARG A 58 -7.14 -9.65 -7.71
N GLU A 59 -8.09 -9.63 -6.78
CA GLU A 59 -9.34 -10.39 -6.88
C GLU A 59 -10.17 -9.96 -8.08
N MET A 60 -10.32 -8.64 -8.29
CA MET A 60 -11.01 -8.10 -9.46
C MET A 60 -10.34 -8.55 -10.76
N LEU A 61 -9.01 -8.46 -10.85
CA LEU A 61 -8.28 -8.91 -12.04
C LEU A 61 -8.44 -10.42 -12.29
N GLN A 62 -8.41 -11.23 -11.23
CA GLN A 62 -8.62 -12.68 -11.33
C GLN A 62 -10.02 -13.00 -11.85
N HIS A 63 -11.04 -12.27 -11.38
CA HIS A 63 -12.41 -12.43 -11.85
C HIS A 63 -12.55 -12.11 -13.34
N GLU A 64 -12.04 -10.95 -13.79
CA GLU A 64 -12.07 -10.56 -15.21
C GLU A 64 -11.33 -11.58 -16.09
N LEU A 65 -10.15 -12.03 -15.67
CA LEU A 65 -9.39 -13.05 -16.41
C LEU A 65 -10.13 -14.40 -16.51
N GLN A 66 -10.92 -14.76 -15.49
CA GLN A 66 -11.74 -15.97 -15.53
C GLN A 66 -12.92 -15.80 -16.48
N MET A 67 -13.61 -14.66 -16.43
CA MET A 67 -14.72 -14.35 -17.34
C MET A 67 -14.28 -14.36 -18.81
N ASP A 68 -13.10 -13.81 -19.11
CA ASP A 68 -12.53 -13.83 -20.45
C ASP A 68 -12.25 -15.26 -20.94
N ARG A 69 -11.74 -16.14 -20.07
CA ARG A 69 -11.52 -17.56 -20.40
C ARG A 69 -12.83 -18.28 -20.68
N ASP A 70 -13.82 -18.12 -19.80
CA ASP A 70 -15.13 -18.75 -19.94
C ASP A 70 -15.81 -18.28 -21.23
N GLN A 71 -15.67 -17.00 -21.58
CA GLN A 71 -16.19 -16.45 -22.83
C GLN A 71 -15.48 -17.06 -24.05
N GLN A 72 -14.15 -17.16 -24.04
CA GLN A 72 -13.38 -17.79 -25.12
C GLN A 72 -13.78 -19.26 -25.34
N GLU A 73 -14.04 -20.01 -24.28
CA GLU A 73 -14.52 -21.40 -24.37
C GLU A 73 -15.92 -21.50 -24.97
N ARG A 74 -16.81 -20.56 -24.69
CA ARG A 74 -18.18 -20.53 -25.27
C ARG A 74 -18.21 -20.10 -26.73
N THR A 75 -17.19 -19.40 -27.21
CA THR A 75 -17.11 -18.93 -28.60
C THR A 75 -16.35 -19.89 -29.52
N ARG A 76 -15.82 -21.00 -29.00
CA ARG A 76 -15.17 -22.08 -29.74
C ARG A 76 -16.10 -23.26 -29.96
#